data_AF-A0A1V4JSN7-F1
#
_entry.id   AF-A0A1V4JSN7-F1
#
_cell.length_a   1.000
_cell.length_b   1.000
_cell.length_c   1.000
_cell.angle_alpha   90.00
_cell.angle_beta   90.00
_cell.angle_gamma   90.00
#
_symmetry.space_group_name_H-M   'P 1'
#
loop_
_entity.id
_entity.type
_entity.pdbx_description
1 polymer ?
#
loop_
_entity_poly.entity_id
_entity_poly.type
_entity_poly.pdbx_seq_one_letter_code
_entity_poly.pdbx_strand_id
1 'polypeptide(L)'
;MLYALDRVNGDPRLLPNVTLGARILDTCSRDTYALEQALAFVSNFVTAAAGTGGQGRCPDGSTPQRDPPERRLLEAVAAANLSGHFSWVGSDSWGAKPGPVVGLEDAARGAITILPKRLSVPGFDEYFTSRSLENNRRNLWFHEFWEEDFNCRLPHSDVGQPHGGPAGPIRKCTGESPQICPGVAPQLMGLLWVPVT
;
A
#
# COMPACT_ATOMS: atom_id res chain seq x y z
N MET A 1 9.43 5.69 4.02
CA MET A 1 9.23 7.04 4.63
C MET A 1 10.25 7.35 5.74
N LEU A 2 10.47 6.48 6.74
CA LEU A 2 11.43 6.75 7.84
C LEU A 2 12.88 6.98 7.38
N TYR A 3 13.33 6.29 6.33
CA TYR A 3 14.65 6.53 5.75
C TYR A 3 14.87 7.97 5.27
N ALA A 4 13.87 8.54 4.59
CA ALA A 4 13.95 9.91 4.08
C ALA A 4 14.01 10.91 5.24
N LEU A 5 13.28 10.65 6.32
CA LEU A 5 13.31 11.45 7.54
C LEU A 5 14.73 11.50 8.13
N ASP A 6 15.40 10.35 8.22
CA ASP A 6 16.76 10.25 8.74
C ASP A 6 17.78 10.95 7.84
N ARG A 7 17.63 10.82 6.51
CA ARG A 7 18.49 11.52 5.54
C ARG A 7 18.34 13.04 5.63
N VAL A 8 17.12 13.55 5.78
CA VAL A 8 16.88 14.99 5.90
C VAL A 8 17.42 15.53 7.21
N ASN A 9 17.15 14.86 8.34
CA ASN A 9 17.65 15.26 9.64
C ASN A 9 19.18 15.15 9.77
N GLY A 10 19.80 14.27 8.97
CA GLY A 10 21.26 14.10 8.91
C GLY A 10 21.99 15.13 8.05
N ASP A 11 21.30 15.94 7.24
CA ASP A 11 21.92 17.00 6.44
C ASP A 11 21.60 18.40 7.01
N PRO A 12 22.55 19.05 7.70
CA PRO A 12 22.32 20.34 8.33
C PRO A 12 22.09 21.49 7.33
N ARG A 13 22.30 21.25 6.02
CA ARG A 13 22.09 22.25 4.97
C ARG A 13 20.65 22.31 4.48
N LEU A 14 19.87 21.24 4.68
CA LEU A 14 18.49 21.18 4.22
C LEU A 14 17.57 21.95 5.16
N LEU A 15 17.70 21.71 6.47
CA LEU A 15 16.84 22.27 7.50
C LEU A 15 17.68 22.66 8.74
N PRO A 16 18.39 23.80 8.71
CA PRO A 16 19.22 24.22 9.82
C PRO A 16 18.36 24.47 11.07
N ASN A 17 18.76 23.88 12.20
CA ASN A 17 18.08 23.99 13.50
C ASN A 17 16.64 23.46 13.54
N VAL A 18 16.24 22.63 12.58
CA VAL A 18 14.92 21.99 12.57
C VAL A 18 15.10 20.48 12.48
N THR A 19 14.48 19.75 13.39
CA THR A 19 14.42 18.28 13.36
C THR A 19 13.02 17.84 13.02
N LEU A 20 12.90 17.08 11.93
CA LEU A 20 11.65 16.52 11.48
C LEU A 20 11.29 15.27 12.28
N GLY A 21 10.02 15.16 12.69
CA GLY A 21 9.40 13.95 13.21
C GLY A 21 8.39 13.37 12.23
N ALA A 22 7.84 12.19 12.55
CA ALA A 22 6.72 11.62 11.80
C ALA A 22 5.64 11.09 12.76
N ARG A 23 4.38 11.35 12.43
CA ARG A 23 3.22 10.69 12.99
C ARG A 23 2.54 9.94 11.84
N ILE A 24 2.69 8.63 11.85
CA ILE A 24 2.14 7.75 10.82
C ILE A 24 0.80 7.23 11.37
N LEU A 25 -0.22 7.15 10.52
CA LEU A 25 -1.56 6.66 10.85
C LEU A 25 -1.97 5.65 9.78
N ASP A 26 -2.50 4.51 10.21
CA ASP A 26 -3.13 3.55 9.30
C ASP A 26 -4.55 4.01 8.98
N THR A 27 -4.84 4.14 7.68
CA THR A 27 -6.13 4.60 7.16
C THR A 27 -6.96 3.45 6.59
N CYS A 28 -6.50 2.20 6.78
CA CYS A 28 -7.12 0.97 6.29
C CYS A 28 -7.50 1.06 4.79
N SER A 29 -6.59 1.62 3.98
CA SER A 29 -6.74 1.83 2.53
C SER A 29 -7.94 2.69 2.13
N ARG A 30 -8.43 3.54 3.03
CA ARG A 30 -9.46 4.55 2.71
C ARG A 30 -8.78 5.85 2.34
N ASP A 31 -8.67 6.11 1.05
CA ASP A 31 -8.03 7.32 0.52
C ASP A 31 -8.71 8.61 1.02
N THR A 32 -10.04 8.60 1.14
CA THR A 32 -10.80 9.73 1.71
C THR A 32 -10.47 9.97 3.16
N TYR A 33 -10.32 8.91 3.97
CA TYR A 33 -9.93 9.03 5.37
C TYR A 33 -8.47 9.47 5.51
N ALA A 34 -7.58 8.96 4.65
CA ALA A 34 -6.19 9.41 4.60
C ALA A 34 -6.09 10.90 4.28
N LEU A 35 -6.88 11.36 3.31
CA LEU A 35 -6.98 12.77 2.94
C LEU A 35 -7.62 13.59 4.06
N GLU A 36 -8.71 13.13 4.69
CA GLU A 36 -9.33 13.79 5.83
C GLU A 36 -8.37 13.94 7.01
N GLN A 37 -7.62 12.90 7.36
CA GLN A 37 -6.63 12.95 8.44
C GLN A 37 -5.43 13.84 8.09
N ALA A 38 -4.96 13.80 6.84
CA ALA A 38 -3.91 14.71 6.36
C ALA A 38 -4.39 16.17 6.32
N LEU A 39 -5.64 16.41 5.92
CA LEU A 39 -6.26 17.73 5.92
C LEU A 39 -6.56 18.20 7.35
N ALA A 40 -6.94 17.31 8.27
CA ALA A 40 -7.12 17.62 9.68
C ALA A 40 -5.82 18.13 10.33
N PHE A 41 -4.68 17.58 9.93
CA PHE A 41 -3.36 18.08 10.34
C PHE A 41 -3.08 19.50 9.79
N VAL A 42 -3.61 19.84 8.61
CA VAL A 42 -3.49 21.17 7.96
C VAL A 42 -4.67 22.10 8.33
N SER A 43 -5.69 21.59 9.05
CA SER A 43 -7.02 22.20 9.26
C SER A 43 -7.05 23.36 10.26
N ASN A 44 -5.89 23.93 10.65
CA ASN A 44 -5.89 25.28 11.23
C ASN A 44 -6.48 26.37 10.30
N PHE A 45 -6.95 26.03 9.09
CA PHE A 45 -7.58 26.96 8.16
C PHE A 45 -8.98 26.62 7.61
N VAL A 46 -9.55 25.42 7.78
CA VAL A 46 -10.91 25.15 7.26
C VAL A 46 -11.66 24.13 8.13
N THR A 47 -12.80 24.56 8.67
CA THR A 47 -13.79 23.76 9.39
C THR A 47 -14.80 23.08 8.46
N ALA A 48 -15.32 21.95 8.96
CA ALA A 48 -16.58 21.27 8.63
C ALA A 48 -16.56 20.16 7.56
N ALA A 49 -16.56 18.90 8.01
CA ALA A 49 -17.55 17.87 7.66
C ALA A 49 -17.12 16.49 8.24
N ALA A 50 -17.65 16.09 9.39
CA ALA A 50 -17.45 14.75 9.94
C ALA A 50 -18.78 13.98 9.92
N GLY A 51 -18.97 13.15 8.89
CA GLY A 51 -20.02 12.14 8.82
C GLY A 51 -19.44 10.77 9.18
N THR A 52 -19.89 10.24 10.31
CA THR A 52 -19.64 8.92 10.92
C THR A 52 -19.20 7.77 9.98
N GLY A 53 -17.97 7.27 10.19
CA GLY A 53 -17.47 6.03 9.59
C GLY A 53 -17.80 4.78 10.43
N GLY A 54 -18.86 4.06 10.04
CA GLY A 54 -19.20 2.76 10.61
C GLY A 54 -18.42 1.60 9.96
N GLN A 55 -18.04 0.61 10.77
CA GLN A 55 -17.53 -0.68 10.32
C GLN A 55 -18.70 -1.51 9.77
N GLY A 56 -19.04 -1.29 8.50
CA GLY A 56 -20.13 -2.01 7.84
C GLY A 56 -19.81 -3.50 7.73
N ARG A 57 -20.65 -4.35 8.33
CA ARG A 57 -20.74 -5.78 8.02
C ARG A 57 -21.80 -5.94 6.92
N CYS A 58 -21.48 -6.71 5.89
CA CYS A 58 -22.49 -7.07 4.89
C CYS A 58 -23.59 -7.92 5.56
N PRO A 59 -24.87 -7.78 5.17
CA PRO A 59 -25.98 -8.56 5.76
C PRO A 59 -25.82 -10.08 5.64
N ASP A 60 -25.00 -10.53 4.70
CA ASP A 60 -24.68 -11.94 4.42
C ASP A 60 -23.49 -12.47 5.24
N GLY A 61 -22.86 -11.64 6.09
CA GLY A 61 -21.67 -12.00 6.86
C GLY A 61 -20.38 -12.06 6.04
N SER A 62 -20.41 -11.72 4.75
CA SER A 62 -19.21 -11.59 3.93
C SER A 62 -18.32 -10.44 4.40
N THR A 63 -17.02 -10.57 4.16
CA THR A 63 -16.10 -9.45 4.36
C THR A 63 -16.40 -8.38 3.31
N PRO A 64 -16.56 -7.10 3.70
CA PRO A 64 -16.78 -6.05 2.74
C PRO A 64 -15.58 -5.94 1.80
N GLN A 65 -15.78 -6.27 0.53
CA GLN A 65 -14.73 -6.23 -0.49
C GLN A 65 -14.42 -4.77 -0.85
N ARG A 66 -13.31 -4.26 -0.31
CA ARG A 66 -12.83 -2.89 -0.54
C ARG A 66 -11.97 -2.82 -1.80
N ASP A 67 -12.55 -3.24 -2.92
CA ASP A 67 -11.90 -3.08 -4.20
C ASP A 67 -11.75 -1.59 -4.54
N PRO A 68 -10.64 -1.21 -5.21
CA PRO A 68 -10.48 0.15 -5.70
C PRO A 68 -11.65 0.55 -6.60
N PRO A 69 -12.12 1.80 -6.56
CA PRO A 69 -13.25 2.27 -7.38
C PRO A 69 -13.11 1.94 -8.87
N GLU A 70 -11.88 2.04 -9.39
CA GLU A 70 -11.54 1.75 -10.78
C GLU A 70 -11.71 0.27 -11.14
N ARG A 71 -11.43 -0.65 -10.21
CA ARG A 71 -11.61 -2.09 -10.42
C ARG A 71 -13.08 -2.42 -10.63
N ARG A 72 -13.94 -1.86 -9.78
CA ARG A 72 -15.40 -2.07 -9.88
C ARG A 72 -15.97 -1.60 -11.21
N LEU A 73 -15.41 -0.51 -11.76
CA LEU A 73 -15.81 0.01 -13.06
C LEU A 73 -15.40 -0.93 -14.20
N LEU A 74 -14.19 -1.49 -14.14
CA LEU A 74 -13.73 -2.51 -15.09
C LEU A 74 -14.55 -3.80 -15.01
N GLU A 75 -14.89 -4.24 -13.79
CA GLU A 75 -15.76 -5.41 -13.57
C GLU A 75 -17.15 -5.19 -14.19
N ALA A 76 -17.72 -4.00 -14.05
CA ALA A 76 -19.01 -3.67 -14.65
C ALA A 76 -18.95 -3.66 -16.19
N VAL A 77 -17.87 -3.14 -16.78
CA VAL A 77 -17.66 -3.15 -18.24
C VAL A 77 -17.48 -4.56 -18.76
N ALA A 78 -16.68 -5.39 -18.07
CA ALA A 78 -16.50 -6.79 -18.40
C ALA A 78 -17.83 -7.57 -18.31
N ALA A 79 -18.59 -7.39 -17.22
CA ALA A 79 -19.88 -8.04 -17.02
C ALA A 79 -20.92 -7.65 -18.09
N ALA A 80 -20.82 -6.44 -18.63
CA ALA A 80 -21.66 -5.96 -19.72
C ALA A 80 -21.16 -6.37 -21.13
N ASN A 81 -20.06 -7.12 -21.23
CA ASN A 81 -19.37 -7.43 -22.50
C ASN A 81 -19.01 -6.17 -23.32
N LEU A 82 -18.68 -5.07 -22.63
CA LEU A 82 -18.32 -3.79 -23.25
C LEU A 82 -16.81 -3.55 -23.28
N SER A 83 -16.00 -4.60 -23.16
CA SER A 83 -14.55 -4.51 -23.27
C SER A 83 -14.15 -3.89 -24.62
N GLY A 84 -13.31 -2.87 -24.59
CA GLY A 84 -12.89 -2.13 -25.79
C GLY A 84 -13.86 -1.04 -26.27
N HIS A 85 -15.03 -0.86 -25.65
CA HIS A 85 -15.93 0.24 -25.99
C HIS A 85 -15.49 1.60 -25.44
N PHE A 86 -14.78 1.60 -24.32
CA PHE A 86 -14.34 2.82 -23.63
C PHE A 86 -12.83 2.99 -23.72
N SER A 87 -12.39 4.24 -23.80
CA SER A 87 -10.99 4.61 -23.58
C SER A 87 -10.80 5.11 -22.16
N TRP A 88 -9.78 4.61 -21.48
CA TRP A 88 -9.49 4.96 -20.10
C TRP A 88 -8.34 5.98 -20.03
N VAL A 89 -8.56 7.06 -19.28
CA VAL A 89 -7.51 7.99 -18.87
C VAL A 89 -7.50 8.02 -17.34
N GLY A 90 -6.51 7.36 -16.75
CA GLY A 90 -6.40 7.19 -15.30
C GLY A 90 -5.36 8.12 -14.67
N SER A 91 -5.58 8.46 -13.40
CA SER A 91 -4.56 9.07 -12.55
C SER A 91 -3.46 8.08 -12.17
N ASP A 92 -2.50 8.52 -11.37
CA ASP A 92 -1.41 7.72 -10.84
C ASP A 92 -1.86 6.58 -9.92
N SER A 93 -3.09 6.67 -9.40
CA SER A 93 -3.68 5.70 -8.48
C SER A 93 -3.85 4.30 -9.12
N TRP A 94 -4.20 4.24 -10.40
CA TRP A 94 -4.32 3.00 -11.18
C TRP A 94 -2.97 2.56 -11.76
N GLY A 95 -2.28 3.45 -12.48
CA GLY A 95 -1.10 3.09 -13.29
C GLY A 95 0.09 2.55 -12.49
N ALA A 96 0.14 2.79 -11.19
CA ALA A 96 1.21 2.38 -10.30
C ALA A 96 1.02 0.99 -9.69
N LYS A 97 -0.16 0.36 -9.85
CA LYS A 97 -0.57 -0.83 -9.11
C LYS A 97 -1.10 -1.90 -10.06
N PRO A 98 -0.74 -3.18 -9.88
CA PRO A 98 -1.34 -4.26 -10.67
C PRO A 98 -2.77 -4.59 -10.22
N GLY A 99 -3.11 -4.40 -8.93
CA GLY A 99 -4.38 -4.81 -8.33
C GLY A 99 -5.65 -4.40 -9.09
N PRO A 100 -5.76 -3.15 -9.59
CA PRO A 100 -6.91 -2.71 -10.37
C PRO A 100 -7.20 -3.52 -11.65
N VAL A 101 -6.17 -4.07 -12.30
CA VAL A 101 -6.29 -4.67 -13.64
C VAL A 101 -6.15 -6.18 -13.68
N VAL A 102 -5.61 -6.80 -12.63
CA VAL A 102 -5.42 -8.27 -12.60
C VAL A 102 -6.76 -8.99 -12.80
N GLY A 103 -6.82 -9.81 -13.84
CA GLY A 103 -8.00 -10.55 -14.29
C GLY A 103 -9.02 -9.73 -15.08
N LEU A 104 -8.74 -8.44 -15.36
CA LEU A 104 -9.58 -7.49 -16.08
C LEU A 104 -8.81 -6.80 -17.21
N GLU A 105 -7.72 -7.41 -17.68
CA GLU A 105 -6.78 -6.84 -18.64
C GLU A 105 -7.47 -6.47 -19.96
N ASP A 106 -8.45 -7.27 -20.39
CA ASP A 106 -9.22 -7.03 -21.59
C ASP A 106 -10.14 -5.80 -21.47
N ALA A 107 -10.74 -5.58 -20.30
CA ALA A 107 -11.56 -4.40 -20.03
C ALA A 107 -10.68 -3.13 -19.90
N ALA A 108 -9.47 -3.28 -19.36
CA ALA A 108 -8.48 -2.22 -19.18
C ALA A 108 -7.64 -1.92 -20.43
N ARG A 109 -7.82 -2.67 -21.51
CA ARG A 109 -6.95 -2.61 -22.68
C ARG A 109 -6.89 -1.20 -23.27
N GLY A 110 -5.68 -0.70 -23.51
CA GLY A 110 -5.46 0.63 -24.09
C GLY A 110 -5.61 1.79 -23.09
N ALA A 111 -5.73 1.52 -21.79
CA ALA A 111 -5.72 2.55 -20.76
C ALA A 111 -4.43 3.38 -20.77
N ILE A 112 -4.57 4.70 -20.68
CA ILE A 112 -3.47 5.64 -20.52
C ILE A 112 -3.48 6.12 -19.07
N THR A 113 -2.33 6.10 -18.39
CA THR A 113 -2.22 6.60 -17.02
C THR A 113 -1.05 7.59 -16.88
N ILE A 114 -1.18 8.51 -15.93
CA ILE A 114 -0.14 9.48 -15.61
C ILE A 114 0.56 9.01 -14.34
N LEU A 115 1.90 8.90 -14.37
CA LEU A 115 2.70 8.64 -13.17
C LEU A 115 3.71 9.77 -12.97
N PRO A 116 3.82 10.34 -11.76
CA PRO A 116 4.95 11.20 -11.42
C PRO A 116 6.27 10.47 -11.63
N LYS A 117 7.30 11.20 -12.10
CA LYS A 117 8.64 10.64 -12.29
C LYS A 117 9.17 10.12 -10.94
N ARG A 118 9.51 8.84 -10.88
CA ARG A 118 10.13 8.21 -9.72
C ARG A 118 11.62 8.10 -9.94
N LEU A 119 12.40 8.37 -8.89
CA LEU A 119 13.84 8.15 -8.86
C LEU A 119 14.14 7.18 -7.74
N SER A 120 15.06 6.24 -7.99
CA SER A 120 15.59 5.42 -6.92
C SER A 120 16.39 6.32 -5.97
N VAL A 121 16.21 6.11 -4.67
CA VAL A 121 16.93 6.84 -3.63
C VAL A 121 18.16 6.00 -3.25
N PRO A 122 19.38 6.47 -3.55
CA PRO A 122 20.60 5.70 -3.26
C PRO A 122 20.68 5.32 -1.78
N GLY A 123 20.96 4.05 -1.49
CA GLY A 123 21.06 3.54 -0.13
C GLY A 123 19.73 3.09 0.50
N PHE A 124 18.58 3.30 -0.16
CA PHE A 124 17.28 2.91 0.39
C PHE A 124 17.09 1.40 0.38
N ASP A 125 17.55 0.72 -0.67
CA ASP A 125 17.42 -0.72 -0.81
C ASP A 125 18.22 -1.45 0.27
N GLU A 126 19.46 -1.04 0.53
CA GLU A 126 20.27 -1.58 1.63
C GLU A 126 19.66 -1.26 3.00
N TYR A 127 19.15 -0.03 3.17
CA TYR A 127 18.46 0.35 4.40
C TYR A 127 17.23 -0.51 4.67
N PHE A 128 16.43 -0.82 3.64
CA PHE A 128 15.17 -1.53 3.76
C PHE A 128 15.40 -3.04 3.96
N THR A 129 16.29 -3.62 3.17
CA THR A 129 16.63 -5.06 3.21
C THR A 129 17.40 -5.46 4.48
N SER A 130 18.10 -4.53 5.14
CA SER A 130 18.76 -4.79 6.43
C SER A 130 17.81 -4.76 7.64
N ARG A 131 16.51 -4.47 7.45
CA ARG A 131 15.53 -4.45 8.54
C ARG A 131 15.01 -5.84 8.87
N SER A 132 14.94 -6.13 10.17
CA SER A 132 14.40 -7.35 10.73
C SER A 132 13.44 -7.04 11.88
N LEU A 133 12.66 -8.05 12.29
CA LEU A 133 11.71 -7.90 13.39
C LEU A 133 12.40 -7.54 14.71
N GLU A 134 13.65 -7.96 14.90
CA GLU A 134 14.45 -7.68 16.09
C GLU A 134 14.96 -6.24 16.11
N ASN A 135 15.32 -5.68 14.93
CA ASN A 135 16.06 -4.42 14.83
C ASN A 135 15.21 -3.21 14.42
N ASN A 136 13.92 -3.40 14.09
CA ASN A 136 13.06 -2.35 13.54
C ASN A 136 11.86 -1.98 14.43
N ARG A 137 12.12 -1.69 15.71
CA ARG A 137 11.07 -1.30 16.67
C ARG A 137 10.49 0.10 16.46
N ARG A 138 11.15 0.94 15.64
CA ARG A 138 10.69 2.30 15.34
C ARG A 138 9.47 2.30 14.43
N ASN A 139 9.33 1.30 13.57
CA ASN A 139 8.17 1.14 12.72
C ASN A 139 7.18 0.19 13.40
N LEU A 140 6.12 0.74 13.99
CA LEU A 140 5.13 -0.05 14.73
C LEU A 140 4.37 -1.03 13.83
N TRP A 141 4.16 -0.69 12.55
CA TRP A 141 3.48 -1.57 11.58
C TRP A 141 4.37 -2.64 10.95
N PHE A 142 5.62 -2.74 11.38
CA PHE A 142 6.58 -3.64 10.72
C PHE A 142 6.25 -5.12 10.99
N HIS A 143 5.57 -5.41 12.10
CA HIS A 143 5.09 -6.74 12.44
C HIS A 143 3.94 -7.15 11.51
N GLU A 144 2.94 -6.30 11.33
CA GLU A 144 1.81 -6.54 10.42
C GLU A 144 2.26 -6.67 8.98
N PHE A 145 3.17 -5.79 8.52
CA PHE A 145 3.78 -5.88 7.20
C PHE A 145 4.39 -7.26 6.95
N TRP A 146 5.10 -7.80 7.95
CA TRP A 146 5.78 -9.09 7.82
C TRP A 146 4.80 -10.26 7.78
N GLU A 147 3.75 -10.20 8.60
CA GLU A 147 2.71 -11.23 8.60
C GLU A 147 1.93 -11.24 7.27
N GLU A 148 1.60 -10.08 6.72
CA GLU A 148 0.86 -9.92 5.47
C GLU A 148 1.69 -10.32 4.24
N ASP A 149 2.90 -9.77 4.09
CA ASP A 149 3.70 -9.95 2.88
C ASP A 149 4.32 -11.37 2.78
N PHE A 150 4.72 -11.94 3.91
CA PHE A 150 5.29 -13.29 3.97
C PHE A 150 4.27 -14.37 4.32
N ASN A 151 3.00 -13.99 4.51
CA ASN A 151 1.89 -14.88 4.87
C ASN A 151 2.25 -15.80 6.05
N CYS A 152 2.72 -15.19 7.15
CA CYS A 152 3.17 -15.86 8.36
C CYS A 152 2.56 -15.22 9.62
N ARG A 153 2.71 -15.84 10.79
CA ARG A 153 2.27 -15.29 12.09
C ARG A 153 3.39 -15.25 13.10
N LEU A 154 3.36 -14.23 13.95
CA LEU A 154 4.27 -14.04 15.06
C LEU A 154 3.77 -14.70 16.36
N PRO A 155 4.70 -15.13 17.23
CA PRO A 155 4.35 -15.90 18.44
C PRO A 155 3.58 -15.10 19.51
N HIS A 156 3.50 -13.78 19.39
CA HIS A 156 2.75 -12.91 20.31
C HIS A 156 1.47 -12.34 19.71
N SER A 157 1.09 -12.78 18.50
CA SER A 157 -0.19 -12.46 17.89
C SER A 157 -1.30 -13.30 18.54
N ASP A 158 -1.50 -13.14 19.85
CA ASP A 158 -2.64 -13.68 20.56
C ASP A 158 -3.86 -12.81 20.23
N VAL A 159 -4.63 -13.25 19.23
CA VAL A 159 -6.11 -13.17 19.11
C VAL A 159 -6.51 -13.36 17.65
N GLY A 160 -7.30 -14.41 17.40
CA GLY A 160 -8.08 -14.59 16.18
C GLY A 160 -7.62 -15.75 15.31
N GLN A 161 -8.18 -16.93 15.58
CA GLN A 161 -8.38 -17.96 14.55
C GLN A 161 -8.87 -17.31 13.24
N PRO A 162 -8.48 -17.85 12.07
CA PRO A 162 -9.02 -17.36 10.81
C PRO A 162 -10.54 -17.49 10.83
N HIS A 163 -11.25 -16.36 10.76
CA HIS A 163 -12.64 -16.38 10.32
C HIS A 163 -12.63 -16.68 8.82
N GLY A 164 -12.69 -17.97 8.47
CA GLY A 164 -13.06 -18.45 7.14
C GLY A 164 -11.93 -18.92 6.20
N GLY A 165 -10.69 -19.05 6.66
CA GLY A 165 -9.60 -19.63 5.86
C GLY A 165 -9.41 -21.13 6.12
N PRO A 166 -8.98 -21.94 5.13
CA PRO A 166 -8.75 -23.37 5.33
C PRO A 166 -7.70 -23.60 6.43
N ALA A 167 -7.94 -24.61 7.25
CA ALA A 167 -7.11 -25.01 8.39
C ALA A 167 -5.75 -25.61 7.95
N GLY A 168 -4.92 -24.79 7.32
CA GLY A 168 -3.51 -25.10 7.04
C GLY A 168 -2.62 -24.75 8.23
N PRO A 169 -1.44 -25.37 8.36
CA PRO A 169 -0.48 -25.01 9.40
C PRO A 169 -0.04 -23.55 9.20
N ILE A 170 -0.28 -22.73 10.22
CA ILE A 170 0.15 -21.34 10.26
C ILE A 170 1.68 -21.31 10.21
N ARG A 171 2.25 -20.73 9.14
CA ARG A 171 3.69 -20.55 8.99
C ARG A 171 4.17 -19.55 10.04
N LYS A 172 5.15 -19.92 10.86
CA LYS A 172 5.77 -18.99 11.80
C LYS A 172 6.74 -18.07 11.07
N CYS A 173 6.71 -16.78 11.39
CA CYS A 173 7.71 -15.85 10.86
C CYS A 173 9.08 -16.11 11.51
N THR A 174 10.15 -16.13 10.71
CA THR A 174 11.52 -16.43 11.16
C THR A 174 12.35 -15.19 11.48
N GLY A 175 11.84 -13.98 11.22
CA GLY A 175 12.56 -12.71 11.43
C GLY A 175 13.61 -12.39 10.37
N GLU A 176 14.09 -13.39 9.65
CA GLU A 176 14.96 -13.24 8.48
C GLU A 176 14.12 -13.07 7.21
N SER A 177 14.42 -12.03 6.42
CA SER A 177 13.85 -11.89 5.07
C SER A 177 14.26 -13.13 4.27
N PRO A 178 13.31 -13.92 3.72
CA PRO A 178 13.68 -14.96 2.77
C PRO A 178 14.38 -14.24 1.63
N GLN A 179 15.67 -14.54 1.47
CA GLN A 179 16.61 -13.91 0.53
C GLN A 179 15.87 -13.16 -0.60
N ILE A 180 15.74 -11.84 -0.46
CA ILE A 180 15.31 -10.99 -1.57
C ILE A 180 16.39 -11.21 -2.63
N CYS A 181 16.08 -12.04 -3.63
CA CYS A 181 17.05 -12.48 -4.62
C CYS A 181 17.80 -11.24 -5.16
N PRO A 182 19.13 -11.24 -5.22
CA PRO A 182 19.86 -10.16 -5.86
C PRO A 182 19.43 -10.13 -7.34
N GLY A 183 18.64 -9.12 -7.73
CA GLY A 183 18.07 -8.98 -9.06
C GLY A 183 16.56 -9.17 -9.17
N VAL A 184 15.86 -9.54 -8.10
CA VAL A 184 14.38 -9.44 -8.04
C VAL A 184 14.08 -8.22 -7.18
N ALA A 185 13.77 -7.10 -7.86
CA ALA A 185 13.11 -5.99 -7.18
C ALA A 185 11.95 -6.58 -6.36
N PRO A 186 11.85 -6.32 -5.05
CA PRO A 186 10.73 -6.82 -4.27
C PRO A 186 9.46 -6.40 -5.02
N GLN A 187 8.65 -7.37 -5.42
CA GLN A 187 7.38 -7.08 -6.12
C GLN A 187 6.39 -6.31 -5.23
N LEU A 188 6.80 -5.99 -4.00
CA LEU A 188 6.28 -4.87 -3.24
C LEU A 188 6.54 -3.55 -3.96
N MET A 189 5.48 -3.08 -4.63
CA MET A 189 5.37 -1.80 -5.34
C MET A 189 5.98 -1.76 -6.74
N GLY A 190 5.30 -2.48 -7.64
CA GLY A 190 4.84 -1.93 -8.91
C GLY A 190 5.89 -1.33 -9.82
N LEU A 191 6.53 -2.17 -10.64
CA LEU A 191 7.22 -1.76 -11.86
C LEU A 191 7.27 -2.94 -12.84
N LEU A 192 6.44 -2.90 -13.90
CA LEU A 192 6.78 -3.54 -15.17
C LEU A 192 7.50 -2.47 -16.00
N TRP A 193 8.81 -2.59 -16.17
CA TRP A 193 9.55 -1.83 -17.16
C TRP A 193 9.34 -2.50 -18.52
N VAL A 194 8.70 -1.81 -19.46
CA VAL A 194 8.89 -2.09 -20.89
C VAL A 194 9.74 -0.96 -21.46
N PRO A 195 10.98 -1.22 -21.93
CA PRO A 195 11.74 -0.23 -22.65
C PRO A 195 11.08 -0.04 -24.02
N VAL A 196 10.66 1.18 -24.32
CA VAL A 196 10.31 1.57 -25.70
C VAL A 196 11.60 2.07 -26.34
N THR A 197 12.20 1.24 -27.20
CA THR A 197 13.12 1.68 -28.24
C THR A 197 12.35 2.28 -29.40
#